data_AF-A0A919K6I0-F1
#
_entry.id   AF-A0A919K6I0-F1
#
_cell.length_a   1.000
_cell.length_b   1.000
_cell.length_c   1.000
_cell.angle_alpha   90.00
_cell.angle_beta   90.00
_cell.angle_gamma   90.00
#
_symmetry.space_group_name_H-M   'P 1'
#
loop_
_entity.id
_entity.type
_entity.pdbx_description
1 polymer ?
#
loop_
_entity_poly.entity_id
_entity_poly.type
_entity_poly.pdbx_seq_one_letter_code
_entity_poly.pdbx_strand_id
1 'polypeptide(L)'
;MSAAPVRERTAGVPGAPGARDSRRGMVALARVEAVRLLRHPVTVVFMLLFMGTWIYDVAANGAARYPVLQDENREIQFAGVVLLGGAALVVANLAVLRAHRHGTAALYDVLALPAPWRTGGHLLALVPFAAVSAGLVAVRIGVFAASPGAAGATDPYELATTPVAVLLLGATGVLLGRLVHSVVVAPLVLLALAVVTVAGQMPGYAPLAWILPAAVSYEPMPLPVDLLARPAAAHLVYLAGALSLVIVAALARSGARGRYLTAVAAAGLLVTLAAGAVQYRPVNAEVTAARIVATERPAGQQTCRTVDPVTYCAFEGFTPWVSGWDTVVRGVLRRLPAAEAQRPFAVRQRVWAHNYPTAGRVTELEDVRARAEIWRQDDQAAGTPATVPVGTTWGDLRSEVGFAGLIAYEVLTRAGVAASGSMCGSRAVLVAWLAGQATPRTAAGLREADATSWGGVSFTETSFDTGVSVPDREMSVAFALLERPADQIGAQLLRSWPELTAAGTPTERVGELFGVPVPPQLPEGERSVCTA
;
A
#
# COMPACT_ATOMS: atom_id res chain seq x y z
N MET A 1 -10.51 -65.05 73.49
CA MET A 1 -10.30 -63.67 73.01
C MET A 1 -9.56 -63.75 71.69
N SER A 2 -10.29 -63.63 70.57
CA SER A 2 -9.74 -63.73 69.22
C SER A 2 -9.60 -62.31 68.67
N ALA A 3 -8.36 -61.85 68.46
CA ALA A 3 -8.10 -60.53 67.92
C ALA A 3 -8.38 -60.52 66.42
N ALA A 4 -9.33 -59.67 65.98
CA ALA A 4 -9.60 -59.44 64.57
C ALA A 4 -8.50 -58.53 63.97
N PRO A 5 -7.97 -58.85 62.78
CA PRO A 5 -6.99 -57.99 62.12
C PRO A 5 -7.67 -56.72 61.59
N VAL A 6 -7.13 -55.57 61.98
CA VAL A 6 -7.47 -54.26 61.43
C VAL A 6 -7.09 -54.25 59.95
N ARG A 7 -8.08 -54.17 59.06
CA ARG A 7 -7.87 -53.90 57.63
C ARG A 7 -7.41 -52.46 57.46
N GLU A 8 -6.11 -52.29 57.27
CA GLU A 8 -5.52 -51.05 56.78
C GLU A 8 -6.07 -50.77 55.37
N ARG A 9 -6.97 -49.79 55.25
CA ARG A 9 -7.37 -49.24 53.93
C ARG A 9 -6.16 -48.50 53.40
N THR A 10 -5.40 -49.14 52.51
CA THR A 10 -4.51 -48.43 51.61
C THR A 10 -5.35 -47.42 50.83
N ALA A 11 -5.21 -46.14 51.17
CA ALA A 11 -5.74 -45.05 50.37
C ALA A 11 -5.13 -45.19 48.97
N GLY A 12 -5.96 -45.56 48.00
CA GLY A 12 -5.54 -45.66 46.61
C GLY A 12 -4.88 -44.37 46.19
N VAL A 13 -3.63 -44.45 45.75
CA VAL A 13 -2.90 -43.35 45.11
C VAL A 13 -3.83 -42.76 44.04
N PRO A 14 -4.11 -41.45 44.04
CA PRO A 14 -4.91 -40.83 43.00
C PRO A 14 -4.32 -41.21 41.64
N GLY A 15 -5.08 -41.96 40.84
CA GLY A 15 -4.64 -42.37 39.51
C GLY A 15 -4.29 -41.16 38.65
N ALA A 16 -3.31 -41.31 37.76
CA ALA A 16 -2.93 -40.26 36.83
C ALA A 16 -4.18 -39.71 36.11
N PRO A 17 -4.35 -38.38 36.01
CA PRO A 17 -5.54 -37.77 35.46
C PRO A 17 -5.83 -38.30 34.05
N GLY A 18 -7.09 -38.64 33.79
CA GLY A 18 -7.51 -39.16 32.50
C GLY A 18 -7.30 -38.14 31.37
N ALA A 19 -7.20 -38.60 30.12
CA ALA A 19 -7.02 -37.73 28.95
C ALA A 19 -8.12 -36.64 28.83
N ARG A 20 -9.34 -36.91 29.32
CA ARG A 20 -10.45 -35.96 29.35
C ARG A 20 -10.20 -34.81 30.34
N ASP A 21 -9.60 -35.09 31.50
CA ASP A 21 -9.31 -34.08 32.52
C ASP A 21 -8.14 -33.20 32.08
N SER A 22 -7.13 -33.80 31.43
CA SER A 22 -6.03 -33.04 30.81
C SER A 22 -6.51 -32.09 29.71
N ARG A 23 -7.45 -32.53 28.84
CA ARG A 23 -8.03 -31.66 27.81
C ARG A 23 -8.81 -30.49 28.41
N ARG A 24 -9.61 -30.74 29.45
CA ARG A 24 -10.34 -29.67 30.17
C ARG A 24 -9.38 -28.68 30.82
N GLY A 25 -8.32 -29.17 31.45
CA GLY A 25 -7.26 -28.34 32.03
C GLY A 25 -6.54 -27.47 30.99
N MET A 26 -6.21 -28.04 29.83
CA MET A 26 -5.62 -27.29 28.71
C MET A 26 -6.53 -26.15 28.23
N VAL A 27 -7.82 -26.42 28.03
CA VAL A 27 -8.78 -25.40 27.58
C VAL A 27 -8.98 -24.32 28.66
N ALA A 28 -9.06 -24.71 29.93
CA ALA A 28 -9.16 -23.76 31.04
C ALA A 28 -7.93 -22.84 31.10
N LEU A 29 -6.73 -23.41 30.98
CA LEU A 29 -5.48 -22.66 30.90
C LEU A 29 -5.50 -21.71 29.68
N ALA A 30 -5.88 -22.20 28.51
CA ALA A 30 -5.93 -21.40 27.29
C ALA A 30 -6.85 -20.18 27.44
N ARG A 31 -8.01 -20.32 28.09
CA ARG A 31 -8.93 -19.20 28.34
C ARG A 31 -8.31 -18.14 29.24
N VAL A 32 -7.70 -18.55 30.35
CA VAL A 32 -7.06 -17.62 31.30
C VAL A 32 -5.87 -16.92 30.65
N GLU A 33 -5.03 -17.67 29.93
CA GLU A 33 -3.88 -17.09 29.24
C GLU A 33 -4.31 -16.18 28.09
N ALA A 34 -5.35 -16.51 27.32
CA ALA A 34 -5.85 -15.64 26.26
C ALA A 34 -6.26 -14.26 26.80
N VAL A 35 -6.99 -14.22 27.92
CA VAL A 35 -7.37 -12.96 28.58
C VAL A 35 -6.13 -12.19 29.06
N ARG A 36 -5.13 -12.90 29.61
CA ARG A 36 -3.87 -12.27 30.05
C ARG A 36 -3.04 -11.75 28.89
N LEU A 37 -2.98 -12.48 27.77
CA LEU A 37 -2.30 -12.04 26.55
C LEU A 37 -2.93 -10.75 26.03
N LEU A 38 -4.26 -10.73 25.85
CA LEU A 38 -4.99 -9.57 25.34
C LEU A 38 -4.88 -8.33 26.25
N ARG A 39 -4.82 -8.53 27.57
CA ARG A 39 -4.70 -7.44 28.55
C ARG A 39 -3.27 -7.06 28.89
N HIS A 40 -2.27 -7.72 28.29
CA HIS A 40 -0.88 -7.44 28.62
C HIS A 40 -0.51 -6.02 28.16
N PRO A 41 0.22 -5.22 28.96
CA PRO A 41 0.58 -3.84 28.58
C PRO A 41 1.27 -3.74 27.22
N VAL A 42 2.19 -4.66 26.92
CA VAL A 42 2.85 -4.75 25.60
C VAL A 42 1.84 -4.94 24.47
N THR A 43 0.85 -5.82 24.65
CA THR A 43 -0.20 -6.05 23.64
C THR A 43 -1.02 -4.80 23.42
N VAL A 44 -1.46 -4.13 24.49
CA VAL A 44 -2.24 -2.89 24.40
C VAL A 44 -1.43 -1.80 23.69
N VAL A 45 -0.18 -1.57 24.08
CA VAL A 45 0.70 -0.58 23.46
C VAL A 45 0.90 -0.86 21.97
N PHE A 46 1.20 -2.10 21.59
CA PHE A 46 1.44 -2.44 20.19
C PHE A 46 0.15 -2.39 19.33
N MET A 47 -1.01 -2.74 19.90
CA MET A 47 -2.30 -2.52 19.24
C MET A 47 -2.59 -1.03 19.05
N LEU A 48 -2.29 -0.19 20.05
CA LEU A 48 -2.41 1.27 19.94
C LEU A 48 -1.44 1.83 18.89
N LEU A 49 -0.20 1.32 18.80
CA LEU A 49 0.74 1.72 17.75
C LEU A 49 0.24 1.32 16.36
N PHE A 50 -0.32 0.11 16.22
CA PHE A 50 -0.89 -0.35 14.96
C PHE A 50 -2.09 0.50 14.53
N MET A 51 -2.96 0.88 15.46
CA MET A 51 -4.05 1.83 15.18
C MET A 51 -3.51 3.25 14.98
N GLY A 52 -2.42 3.61 15.66
CA GLY A 52 -1.79 4.93 15.60
C GLY A 52 -1.21 5.24 14.23
N THR A 53 -0.60 4.26 13.55
CA THR A 53 -0.15 4.45 12.15
C THR A 53 -1.33 4.75 11.24
N TRP A 54 -2.43 4.02 11.40
CA TRP A 54 -3.67 4.29 10.65
C TRP A 54 -4.28 5.66 10.96
N ILE A 55 -4.37 6.05 12.23
CA ILE A 55 -4.88 7.37 12.64
C ILE A 55 -3.98 8.47 12.06
N TYR A 56 -2.65 8.26 12.10
CA TYR A 56 -1.69 9.17 11.51
C TYR A 56 -1.89 9.29 10.00
N ASP A 57 -2.05 8.18 9.26
CA ASP A 57 -2.27 8.21 7.81
C ASP A 57 -3.52 9.02 7.45
N VAL A 58 -4.62 8.81 8.19
CA VAL A 58 -5.88 9.54 7.99
C VAL A 58 -5.74 11.03 8.36
N ALA A 59 -4.99 11.34 9.43
CA ALA A 59 -4.85 12.71 9.94
C ALA A 59 -3.82 13.53 9.14
N ALA A 60 -2.69 12.95 8.78
CA ALA A 60 -1.56 13.62 8.15
C ALA A 60 -1.77 13.83 6.65
N ASN A 61 -2.30 12.82 5.95
CA ASN A 61 -2.55 12.93 4.50
C ASN A 61 -3.94 13.50 4.19
N GLY A 62 -4.74 13.76 5.23
CA GLY A 62 -6.19 13.94 5.12
C GLY A 62 -6.85 12.72 4.48
N ALA A 63 -8.17 12.71 4.38
CA ALA A 63 -8.88 11.76 3.51
C ALA A 63 -8.62 12.01 2.01
N ALA A 64 -7.50 12.63 1.64
CA ALA A 64 -7.26 13.17 0.32
C ALA A 64 -6.92 12.04 -0.65
N ARG A 65 -5.96 11.17 -0.36
CA ARG A 65 -5.68 10.05 -1.28
C ARG A 65 -6.79 9.00 -1.24
N TYR A 66 -7.32 8.67 -2.40
CA TYR A 66 -8.28 7.57 -2.55
C TYR A 66 -7.56 6.23 -2.36
N PRO A 67 -8.05 5.37 -1.46
CA PRO A 67 -7.37 4.11 -1.14
C PRO A 67 -7.46 3.14 -2.30
N VAL A 68 -6.36 2.43 -2.56
CA VAL A 68 -6.33 1.31 -3.50
C VAL A 68 -6.24 0.01 -2.72
N LEU A 69 -7.34 -0.74 -2.68
CA LEU A 69 -7.58 -1.78 -1.67
C LEU A 69 -6.56 -2.92 -1.70
N GLN A 70 -6.10 -3.34 -2.87
CA GLN A 70 -5.05 -4.35 -2.99
C GLN A 70 -3.72 -3.88 -2.42
N ASP A 71 -3.43 -2.58 -2.49
CA ASP A 71 -2.17 -2.02 -2.02
C ASP A 71 -2.20 -1.87 -0.50
N GLU A 72 -3.30 -1.31 0.04
CA GLU A 72 -3.57 -1.21 1.48
C GLU A 72 -3.52 -2.59 2.17
N ASN A 73 -4.07 -3.63 1.51
CA ASN A 73 -4.03 -5.00 1.99
C ASN A 73 -2.62 -5.61 2.05
N ARG A 74 -1.68 -5.10 1.24
CA ARG A 74 -0.29 -5.55 1.23
C ARG A 74 0.54 -4.77 2.23
N GLU A 75 0.38 -3.46 2.27
CA GLU A 75 1.11 -2.58 3.20
C GLU A 75 0.80 -2.90 4.66
N ILE A 76 -0.45 -3.27 4.97
CA ILE A 76 -0.86 -3.63 6.34
C ILE A 76 -0.10 -4.83 6.90
N GLN A 77 0.44 -5.72 6.04
CA GLN A 77 1.15 -6.92 6.49
C GLN A 77 2.42 -6.59 7.25
N PHE A 78 3.16 -5.56 6.82
CA PHE A 78 4.40 -5.16 7.50
C PHE A 78 4.10 -4.70 8.93
N ALA A 79 3.19 -3.72 9.06
CA ALA A 79 2.78 -3.20 10.37
C ALA A 79 2.13 -4.30 11.22
N GLY A 80 1.31 -5.17 10.63
CA GLY A 80 0.66 -6.28 11.31
C GLY A 80 1.65 -7.30 11.87
N VAL A 81 2.66 -7.69 11.09
CA VAL A 81 3.69 -8.64 11.52
C VAL A 81 4.59 -8.04 12.59
N VAL A 82 5.11 -6.82 12.37
CA VAL A 82 6.03 -6.19 13.32
C VAL A 82 5.30 -5.84 14.63
N LEU A 83 4.12 -5.25 14.55
CA LEU A 83 3.40 -4.78 15.73
C LEU A 83 2.55 -5.89 16.37
N LEU A 84 1.56 -6.41 15.67
CA LEU A 84 0.65 -7.41 16.26
C LEU A 84 1.37 -8.75 16.46
N GLY A 85 2.16 -9.18 15.47
CA GLY A 85 2.95 -10.40 15.55
C GLY A 85 4.09 -10.30 16.56
N GLY A 86 4.78 -9.15 16.62
CA GLY A 86 5.81 -8.87 17.63
C GLY A 86 5.26 -8.89 19.07
N ALA A 87 4.08 -8.32 19.30
CA ALA A 87 3.41 -8.42 20.58
C ALA A 87 3.05 -9.87 20.94
N ALA A 88 2.51 -10.64 20.00
CA ALA A 88 2.22 -12.06 20.22
C ALA A 88 3.49 -12.85 20.58
N LEU A 89 4.58 -12.64 19.84
CA LEU A 89 5.90 -13.25 20.09
C LEU A 89 6.41 -12.98 21.51
N VAL A 90 6.45 -11.70 21.90
CA VAL A 90 6.98 -11.27 23.21
C VAL A 90 6.09 -11.77 24.35
N VAL A 91 4.78 -11.54 24.27
CA VAL A 91 3.89 -11.85 25.39
C VAL A 91 3.70 -13.37 25.54
N ALA A 92 3.66 -14.14 24.45
CA ALA A 92 3.61 -15.60 24.54
C ALA A 92 4.90 -16.18 25.15
N ASN A 93 6.07 -15.65 24.81
CA ASN A 93 7.33 -16.01 25.44
C ASN A 93 7.31 -15.73 26.95
N LEU A 94 6.88 -14.53 27.35
CA LEU A 94 6.76 -14.14 28.76
C LEU A 94 5.76 -15.01 29.52
N ALA A 95 4.66 -15.44 28.88
CA ALA A 95 3.66 -16.31 29.48
C ALA A 95 4.23 -17.69 29.79
N VAL A 96 5.00 -18.29 28.87
CA VAL A 96 5.67 -19.58 29.09
C VAL A 96 6.75 -19.49 30.18
N LEU A 97 7.52 -18.39 30.20
CA LEU A 97 8.59 -18.17 31.18
C LEU A 97 8.08 -17.76 32.57
N ARG A 98 6.78 -17.49 32.74
CA ARG A 98 6.20 -16.96 33.98
C ARG A 98 6.53 -17.83 35.20
N ALA A 99 6.34 -19.14 35.09
CA ALA A 99 6.59 -20.06 36.21
C ALA A 99 8.06 -20.07 36.64
N HIS A 100 8.97 -20.02 35.65
CA HIS A 100 10.41 -19.96 35.91
C HIS A 100 10.81 -18.63 36.56
N ARG A 101 10.37 -17.51 36.00
CA ARG A 101 10.66 -16.15 36.50
C ARG A 101 10.21 -15.92 37.94
N HIS A 102 9.11 -16.53 38.36
CA HIS A 102 8.59 -16.42 39.71
C HIS A 102 9.01 -17.57 40.63
N GLY A 103 9.93 -18.45 40.20
CA GLY A 103 10.39 -19.58 41.02
C GLY A 103 9.29 -20.59 41.36
N THR A 104 8.20 -20.61 40.60
CA THR A 104 6.99 -21.42 40.89
C THR A 104 6.93 -22.72 40.08
N ALA A 105 7.97 -23.04 39.30
CA ALA A 105 8.00 -24.22 38.44
C ALA A 105 7.68 -25.53 39.20
N ALA A 106 8.26 -25.71 40.40
CA ALA A 106 8.00 -26.88 41.25
C ALA A 106 6.52 -27.03 41.63
N LEU A 107 5.80 -25.93 41.85
CA LEU A 107 4.36 -25.95 42.15
C LEU A 107 3.54 -26.42 40.94
N TYR A 108 3.96 -26.08 39.73
CA TYR A 108 3.30 -26.54 38.51
C TYR A 108 3.58 -28.00 38.17
N ASP A 109 4.68 -28.57 38.68
CA ASP A 109 5.00 -29.98 38.47
C ASP A 109 4.23 -30.90 39.44
N VAL A 110 3.75 -30.34 40.56
CA VAL A 110 2.79 -30.99 41.47
C VAL A 110 1.35 -30.88 40.96
N LEU A 111 1.02 -29.81 40.22
CA LEU A 111 -0.31 -29.60 39.63
C LEU A 111 -0.54 -30.49 38.39
N ALA A 112 -1.72 -31.11 38.34
CA ALA A 112 -2.10 -32.25 37.50
C ALA A 112 -2.03 -32.10 35.95
N LEU A 113 -1.48 -31.01 35.39
CA LEU A 113 -1.42 -30.81 33.94
C LEU A 113 0.00 -31.03 33.37
N PRO A 114 0.25 -32.14 32.64
CA PRO A 114 1.57 -32.44 32.10
C PRO A 114 2.08 -31.36 31.14
N ALA A 115 3.41 -31.24 31.01
CA ALA A 115 4.07 -30.20 30.22
C ALA A 115 3.57 -30.07 28.77
N PRO A 116 3.29 -31.16 28.02
CA PRO A 116 2.71 -31.06 26.67
C PRO A 116 1.34 -30.37 26.64
N TRP A 117 0.48 -30.66 27.61
CA TRP A 117 -0.86 -30.07 27.71
C TRP A 117 -0.80 -28.60 28.14
N ARG A 118 0.16 -28.23 29.00
CA ARG A 118 0.43 -26.81 29.33
C ARG A 118 0.87 -26.03 28.08
N THR A 119 1.79 -26.58 27.29
CA THR A 119 2.21 -25.96 26.03
C THR A 119 1.06 -25.86 25.02
N GLY A 120 0.24 -26.91 24.89
CA GLY A 120 -0.98 -26.87 24.09
C GLY A 120 -1.95 -25.76 24.54
N GLY A 121 -2.04 -25.51 25.85
CA GLY A 121 -2.85 -24.42 26.40
C GLY A 121 -2.33 -23.04 26.01
N HIS A 122 -1.02 -22.81 26.07
CA HIS A 122 -0.41 -21.55 25.61
C HIS A 122 -0.56 -21.34 24.10
N LEU A 123 -0.43 -22.39 23.28
CA LEU A 123 -0.65 -22.32 21.84
C LEU A 123 -2.11 -22.01 21.51
N LEU A 124 -3.06 -22.66 22.19
CA LEU A 124 -4.49 -22.41 21.99
C LEU A 124 -4.90 -20.99 22.45
N ALA A 125 -4.21 -20.44 23.45
CA ALA A 125 -4.43 -19.07 23.91
C ALA A 125 -4.12 -17.98 22.86
N LEU A 126 -3.38 -18.33 21.79
CA LEU A 126 -3.08 -17.41 20.69
C LEU A 126 -4.27 -17.20 19.75
N VAL A 127 -5.25 -18.12 19.72
CA VAL A 127 -6.38 -18.05 18.79
C VAL A 127 -7.22 -16.78 19.00
N PRO A 128 -7.64 -16.42 20.23
CA PRO A 128 -8.34 -15.15 20.45
C PRO A 128 -7.51 -13.92 20.08
N PHE A 129 -6.19 -13.96 20.28
CA PHE A 129 -5.31 -12.87 19.88
C PHE A 129 -5.32 -12.69 18.36
N ALA A 130 -5.13 -13.77 17.60
CA ALA A 130 -5.19 -13.74 16.14
C ALA A 130 -6.57 -13.32 15.62
N ALA A 131 -7.65 -13.71 16.30
CA ALA A 131 -9.01 -13.27 15.95
C ALA A 131 -9.18 -11.75 16.15
N VAL A 132 -8.63 -11.17 17.22
CA VAL A 132 -8.61 -9.71 17.41
C VAL A 132 -7.78 -9.03 16.32
N SER A 133 -6.60 -9.57 15.99
CA SER A 133 -5.77 -9.06 14.89
C SER A 133 -6.49 -9.10 13.55
N ALA A 134 -7.18 -10.19 13.23
CA ALA A 134 -8.02 -10.32 12.04
C ALA A 134 -9.15 -9.27 12.05
N GLY A 135 -9.79 -9.04 13.20
CA GLY A 135 -10.80 -8.01 13.36
C GLY A 135 -10.27 -6.60 13.11
N LEU A 136 -9.08 -6.27 13.63
CA LEU A 136 -8.43 -4.97 13.40
C LEU A 136 -8.09 -4.75 11.91
N VAL A 137 -7.54 -5.76 11.25
CA VAL A 137 -7.25 -5.74 9.81
C VAL A 137 -8.54 -5.57 9.00
N ALA A 138 -9.58 -6.35 9.31
CA ALA A 138 -10.87 -6.28 8.63
C ALA A 138 -11.55 -4.92 8.83
N VAL A 139 -11.48 -4.33 10.03
CA VAL A 139 -12.01 -2.99 10.31
C VAL A 139 -11.26 -1.94 9.48
N ARG A 140 -9.92 -1.96 9.45
CA ARG A 140 -9.13 -0.99 8.67
C ARG A 140 -9.47 -1.06 7.18
N ILE A 141 -9.43 -2.26 6.60
CA ILE A 141 -9.73 -2.47 5.18
C ILE A 141 -11.20 -2.16 4.88
N GLY A 142 -12.13 -2.51 5.78
CA GLY A 142 -13.54 -2.18 5.67
C GLY A 142 -13.80 -0.67 5.67
N VAL A 143 -13.08 0.09 6.50
CA VAL A 143 -13.15 1.56 6.48
C VAL A 143 -12.63 2.11 5.16
N PHE A 144 -11.49 1.62 4.66
CA PHE A 144 -10.98 2.05 3.35
C PHE A 144 -11.89 1.68 2.19
N ALA A 145 -12.49 0.50 2.20
CA ALA A 145 -13.48 0.10 1.19
C ALA A 145 -14.75 0.96 1.25
N ALA A 146 -15.11 1.47 2.42
CA ALA A 146 -16.23 2.39 2.60
C ALA A 146 -15.87 3.86 2.31
N SER A 147 -14.58 4.20 2.18
CA SER A 147 -14.15 5.57 1.89
C SER A 147 -14.56 5.99 0.47
N PRO A 148 -14.99 7.25 0.29
CA PRO A 148 -15.25 7.79 -1.03
C PRO A 148 -14.05 7.63 -1.96
N GLY A 149 -14.29 7.13 -3.17
CA GLY A 149 -13.24 6.95 -4.16
C GLY A 149 -12.38 5.71 -3.97
N ALA A 150 -12.69 4.79 -3.05
CA ALA A 150 -11.99 3.52 -2.96
C ALA A 150 -11.96 2.79 -4.32
N ALA A 151 -10.80 2.27 -4.70
CA ALA A 151 -10.60 1.56 -5.96
C ALA A 151 -9.90 0.20 -5.75
N GLY A 152 -10.06 -0.65 -6.75
CA GLY A 152 -9.48 -1.98 -6.79
C GLY A 152 -10.21 -2.99 -5.92
N ALA A 153 -9.52 -4.05 -5.53
CA ALA A 153 -10.11 -5.18 -4.83
C ALA A 153 -9.15 -5.77 -3.79
N THR A 154 -9.69 -6.43 -2.78
CA THR A 154 -8.89 -7.15 -1.79
C THR A 154 -8.71 -8.60 -2.22
N ASP A 155 -7.56 -9.17 -1.86
CA ASP A 155 -7.32 -10.61 -1.94
C ASP A 155 -7.58 -11.23 -0.55
N PRO A 156 -8.52 -12.17 -0.40
CA PRO A 156 -8.79 -12.83 0.87
C PRO A 156 -7.59 -13.60 1.42
N TYR A 157 -6.70 -14.12 0.57
CA TYR A 157 -5.48 -14.80 1.02
C TYR A 157 -4.51 -13.82 1.67
N GLU A 158 -4.33 -12.63 1.07
CA GLU A 158 -3.50 -11.56 1.64
C GLU A 158 -4.08 -11.04 2.97
N LEU A 159 -5.41 -10.92 3.07
CA LEU A 159 -6.09 -10.54 4.33
C LEU A 159 -5.83 -11.58 5.44
N ALA A 160 -5.77 -12.86 5.09
CA ALA A 160 -5.51 -13.95 6.03
C ALA A 160 -4.02 -14.08 6.40
N THR A 161 -3.09 -13.55 5.61
CA THR A 161 -1.64 -13.61 5.87
C THR A 161 -1.30 -13.03 7.24
N THR A 162 -1.82 -11.83 7.56
CA THR A 162 -1.51 -11.15 8.82
C THR A 162 -1.89 -11.97 10.07
N PRO A 163 -3.14 -12.44 10.26
CA PRO A 163 -3.49 -13.24 11.44
C PRO A 163 -2.75 -14.58 11.51
N VAL A 164 -2.43 -15.22 10.36
CA VAL A 164 -1.61 -16.44 10.35
C VAL A 164 -0.16 -16.15 10.76
N ALA A 165 0.41 -15.04 10.31
CA ALA A 165 1.74 -14.60 10.73
C ALA A 165 1.78 -14.26 12.22
N VAL A 166 0.72 -13.65 12.77
CA VAL A 166 0.56 -13.42 14.21
C VAL A 166 0.56 -14.73 15.00
N LEU A 167 -0.16 -15.76 14.52
CA LEU A 167 -0.12 -17.09 15.13
C LEU A 167 1.28 -17.71 15.06
N LEU A 168 1.95 -17.60 13.91
CA LEU A 168 3.31 -18.11 13.69
C LEU A 168 4.29 -17.48 14.68
N LEU A 169 4.27 -16.15 14.83
CA LEU A 169 5.13 -15.43 15.75
C LEU A 169 4.79 -15.70 17.22
N GLY A 170 3.51 -15.78 17.57
CA GLY A 170 3.08 -16.20 18.91
C GLY A 170 3.55 -17.62 19.27
N ALA A 171 3.39 -18.58 18.35
CA ALA A 171 3.85 -19.96 18.53
C ALA A 171 5.37 -20.03 18.63
N THR A 172 6.08 -19.18 17.88
CA THR A 172 7.54 -19.02 17.98
C THR A 172 7.92 -18.51 19.37
N GLY A 173 7.18 -17.56 19.93
CA GLY A 173 7.37 -17.09 21.31
C GLY A 173 7.23 -18.20 22.35
N VAL A 174 6.21 -19.05 22.17
CA VAL A 174 6.02 -20.25 23.00
C VAL A 174 7.21 -21.20 22.88
N LEU A 175 7.65 -21.49 21.65
CA LEU A 175 8.80 -22.37 21.39
C LEU A 175 10.08 -21.81 22.02
N LEU A 176 10.37 -20.53 21.82
CA LEU A 176 11.54 -19.86 22.40
C LEU A 176 11.52 -19.93 23.93
N GLY A 177 10.36 -19.75 24.56
CA GLY A 177 10.22 -19.88 26.02
C GLY A 177 10.45 -21.30 26.54
N ARG A 178 10.36 -22.32 25.67
CA ARG A 178 10.72 -23.71 25.97
C ARG A 178 12.18 -24.05 25.66
N LEU A 179 12.80 -23.34 24.74
CA LEU A 179 14.19 -23.57 24.33
C LEU A 179 15.17 -22.79 25.21
N VAL A 180 14.87 -21.52 25.48
CA VAL A 180 15.77 -20.59 26.16
C VAL A 180 15.03 -19.95 27.34
N HIS A 181 15.56 -20.13 28.54
CA HIS A 181 15.00 -19.56 29.77
C HIS A 181 15.36 -18.08 29.93
N SER A 182 15.14 -17.26 28.89
CA SER A 182 15.49 -15.83 28.90
C SER A 182 14.38 -14.98 28.28
N VAL A 183 14.05 -13.89 28.97
CA VAL A 183 13.03 -12.90 28.56
C VAL A 183 13.48 -12.02 27.39
N VAL A 184 14.79 -11.94 27.14
CA VAL A 184 15.37 -11.03 26.14
C VAL A 184 15.33 -11.65 24.73
N VAL A 185 15.18 -12.97 24.63
CA VAL A 185 15.28 -13.69 23.34
C VAL A 185 14.17 -13.30 22.39
N ALA A 186 12.92 -13.16 22.85
CA ALA A 186 11.81 -12.78 21.99
C ALA A 186 11.95 -11.36 21.41
N PRO A 187 12.27 -10.31 22.20
CA PRO A 187 12.60 -8.99 21.66
C PRO A 187 13.76 -8.98 20.65
N LEU A 188 14.84 -9.74 20.89
CA LEU A 188 15.96 -9.83 19.94
C LEU A 188 15.57 -10.50 18.62
N VAL A 189 14.76 -11.55 18.67
CA VAL A 189 14.21 -12.20 17.47
C VAL A 189 13.29 -11.24 16.72
N LEU A 190 12.45 -10.46 17.41
CA LEU A 190 11.62 -9.44 16.77
C LEU A 190 12.48 -8.38 16.05
N LEU A 191 13.53 -7.88 16.71
CA LEU A 191 14.45 -6.91 16.11
C LEU A 191 15.13 -7.49 14.87
N ALA A 192 15.64 -8.73 14.95
CA ALA A 192 16.25 -9.41 13.81
C ALA A 192 15.26 -9.58 12.65
N LEU A 193 14.02 -9.99 12.93
CA LEU A 193 12.97 -10.13 11.91
C LEU A 193 12.64 -8.79 11.26
N ALA A 194 12.51 -7.70 12.04
CA ALA A 194 12.26 -6.37 11.50
C ALA A 194 13.41 -5.92 10.58
N VAL A 195 14.67 -6.10 11.00
CA VAL A 195 15.85 -5.77 10.19
C VAL A 195 15.89 -6.59 8.91
N VAL A 196 15.69 -7.90 8.97
CA VAL A 196 15.70 -8.76 7.78
C VAL A 196 14.53 -8.45 6.85
N THR A 197 13.37 -8.06 7.40
CA THR A 197 12.22 -7.64 6.58
C THR A 197 12.50 -6.37 5.81
N VAL A 198 13.10 -5.36 6.46
CA VAL A 198 13.54 -4.14 5.80
C VAL A 198 14.65 -4.43 4.78
N ALA A 199 15.63 -5.26 5.13
CA ALA A 199 16.70 -5.65 4.21
C ALA A 199 16.18 -6.41 2.99
N GLY A 200 15.15 -7.26 3.16
CA GLY A 200 14.49 -7.99 2.08
C GLY A 200 13.75 -7.09 1.08
N GLN A 201 13.50 -5.82 1.42
CA GLN A 201 12.93 -4.82 0.51
C GLN A 201 13.97 -4.16 -0.39
N MET A 202 15.26 -4.32 -0.08
CA MET A 202 16.31 -3.67 -0.86
C MET A 202 16.45 -4.31 -2.25
N PRO A 203 16.76 -3.53 -3.30
CA PRO A 203 17.02 -4.06 -4.63
C PRO A 203 18.06 -5.21 -4.59
N GLY A 204 17.77 -6.32 -5.27
CA GLY A 204 18.61 -7.52 -5.28
C GLY A 204 18.30 -8.56 -4.19
N TYR A 205 17.50 -8.21 -3.18
CA TYR A 205 17.11 -9.11 -2.08
C TYR A 205 15.64 -9.55 -2.12
N ALA A 206 14.91 -9.20 -3.19
CA ALA A 206 13.49 -9.52 -3.38
C ALA A 206 13.12 -11.01 -3.16
N PRO A 207 13.97 -12.02 -3.48
CA PRO A 207 13.66 -13.42 -3.17
C PRO A 207 13.56 -13.73 -1.66
N LEU A 208 14.21 -12.94 -0.79
CA LEU A 208 14.12 -13.10 0.66
C LEU A 208 12.76 -12.66 1.21
N ALA A 209 12.08 -11.70 0.56
CA ALA A 209 10.78 -11.22 1.03
C ALA A 209 9.73 -12.34 1.13
N TRP A 210 9.81 -13.35 0.26
CA TRP A 210 8.83 -14.44 0.18
C TRP A 210 9.00 -15.54 1.24
N ILE A 211 10.14 -15.61 1.95
CA ILE A 211 10.32 -16.54 3.08
C ILE A 211 10.06 -15.88 4.44
N LEU A 212 9.80 -14.57 4.46
CA LEU A 212 9.52 -13.83 5.68
C LEU A 212 8.04 -13.93 6.05
N PRO A 213 7.67 -13.65 7.32
CA PRO A 213 6.27 -13.66 7.73
C PRO A 213 5.41 -12.57 7.05
N ALA A 214 6.04 -11.55 6.47
CA ALA A 214 5.40 -10.55 5.63
C ALA A 214 6.13 -10.49 4.28
N ALA A 215 5.40 -10.72 3.20
CA ALA A 215 5.88 -10.46 1.85
C ALA A 215 5.50 -9.02 1.49
N VAL A 216 6.44 -8.08 1.67
CA VAL A 216 6.29 -6.72 1.15
C VAL A 216 7.02 -6.67 -0.20
N SER A 217 6.39 -6.05 -1.20
CA SER A 217 7.00 -5.81 -2.51
C SER A 217 6.73 -4.36 -2.87
N TYR A 218 7.78 -3.67 -3.33
CA TYR A 218 7.70 -2.27 -3.72
C TYR A 218 7.43 -2.14 -5.21
N GLU A 219 6.18 -1.93 -5.56
CA GLU A 219 5.80 -1.35 -6.85
C GLU A 219 5.70 0.17 -6.67
N PRO A 220 6.22 0.97 -7.61
CA PRO A 220 6.21 2.42 -7.50
C PRO A 220 4.80 3.01 -7.60
N MET A 221 3.83 2.22 -8.03
CA MET A 221 2.43 2.60 -8.14
C MET A 221 1.51 1.39 -7.94
N PRO A 222 0.24 1.60 -7.56
CA PRO A 222 -0.74 0.53 -7.55
C PRO A 222 -0.96 -0.03 -8.95
N LEU A 223 -1.01 -1.35 -9.08
CA LEU A 223 -1.31 -2.02 -10.34
C LEU A 223 -2.75 -2.58 -10.32
N PRO A 224 -3.40 -2.73 -11.50
CA PRO A 224 -4.56 -3.59 -11.66
C PRO A 224 -4.29 -4.99 -11.08
N VAL A 225 -5.28 -5.58 -10.41
CA VAL A 225 -5.11 -6.81 -9.63
C VAL A 225 -4.56 -7.98 -10.45
N ASP A 226 -4.99 -8.10 -11.71
CA ASP A 226 -4.54 -9.16 -12.61
C ASP A 226 -3.07 -9.02 -13.04
N LEU A 227 -2.50 -7.82 -12.85
CA LEU A 227 -1.10 -7.54 -13.16
C LEU A 227 -0.18 -7.74 -11.95
N LEU A 228 -0.69 -7.95 -10.73
CA LEU A 228 0.16 -8.09 -9.55
C LEU A 228 0.95 -9.41 -9.52
N ALA A 229 0.37 -10.50 -10.04
CA ALA A 229 0.97 -11.85 -10.05
C ALA A 229 1.63 -12.27 -8.73
N ARG A 230 0.98 -11.99 -7.59
CA ARG A 230 1.49 -12.38 -6.27
C ARG A 230 1.03 -13.78 -5.90
N PRO A 231 1.92 -14.65 -5.40
CA PRO A 231 1.56 -15.99 -4.94
C PRO A 231 0.92 -15.97 -3.54
N ALA A 232 -0.06 -15.11 -3.29
CA ALA A 232 -0.65 -14.88 -1.96
C ALA A 232 -1.17 -16.17 -1.30
N ALA A 233 -1.91 -16.99 -2.05
CA ALA A 233 -2.38 -18.28 -1.56
C ALA A 233 -1.22 -19.23 -1.19
N ALA A 234 -0.16 -19.27 -2.00
CA ALA A 234 1.00 -20.10 -1.70
C ALA A 234 1.78 -19.57 -0.49
N HIS A 235 1.90 -18.25 -0.34
CA HIS A 235 2.51 -17.62 0.83
C HIS A 235 1.72 -17.95 2.10
N LEU A 236 0.39 -17.83 2.07
CA LEU A 236 -0.47 -18.21 3.19
C LEU A 236 -0.30 -19.69 3.59
N VAL A 237 -0.26 -20.59 2.59
CA VAL A 237 -0.04 -22.03 2.80
C VAL A 237 1.36 -22.30 3.36
N TYR A 238 2.37 -21.57 2.90
CA TYR A 238 3.74 -21.61 3.43
C TYR A 238 3.77 -21.23 4.91
N LEU A 239 3.10 -20.12 5.29
CA LEU A 239 3.02 -19.69 6.69
C LEU A 239 2.24 -20.67 7.56
N ALA A 240 1.16 -21.27 7.04
CA ALA A 240 0.41 -22.30 7.74
C ALA A 240 1.26 -23.57 7.97
N GLY A 241 2.05 -23.96 6.97
CA GLY A 241 3.06 -25.02 7.08
C GLY A 241 4.09 -24.72 8.16
N ALA A 242 4.70 -23.54 8.11
CA ALA A 242 5.70 -23.09 9.11
C ALA A 242 5.10 -23.04 10.52
N LEU A 243 3.88 -22.53 10.68
CA LEU A 243 3.15 -22.51 11.95
C LEU A 243 2.98 -23.93 12.50
N SER A 244 2.58 -24.89 11.67
CA SER A 244 2.42 -26.28 12.08
C SER A 244 3.73 -26.89 12.59
N LEU A 245 4.86 -26.60 11.92
CA LEU A 245 6.19 -27.07 12.33
C LEU A 245 6.60 -26.48 13.68
N VAL A 246 6.38 -25.18 13.89
CA VAL A 246 6.68 -24.50 15.16
C VAL A 246 5.81 -25.05 16.31
N ILE A 247 4.52 -25.29 16.06
CA ILE A 247 3.61 -25.93 17.02
C ILE A 247 4.13 -27.32 17.40
N VAL A 248 4.48 -28.14 16.41
CA VAL A 248 5.00 -29.50 16.65
C VAL A 248 6.32 -29.44 17.42
N ALA A 249 7.24 -28.56 17.05
CA ALA A 249 8.50 -28.37 17.76
C ALA A 249 8.29 -27.99 19.22
N ALA A 250 7.37 -27.07 19.52
CA ALA A 250 7.06 -26.65 20.89
C ALA A 250 6.48 -27.80 21.72
N LEU A 251 5.57 -28.59 21.14
CA LEU A 251 4.97 -29.76 21.79
C LEU A 251 6.01 -30.88 22.01
N ALA A 252 6.81 -31.20 21.00
CA ALA A 252 7.87 -32.19 21.07
C ALA A 252 8.91 -31.82 22.14
N ARG A 253 9.32 -30.55 22.18
CA ARG A 253 10.23 -30.01 23.20
C ARG A 253 9.67 -30.11 24.62
N SER A 254 8.34 -30.14 24.75
CA SER A 254 7.60 -30.30 26.01
C SER A 254 7.35 -31.77 26.38
N GLY A 255 7.83 -32.73 25.59
CA GLY A 255 7.72 -34.16 25.84
C GLY A 255 6.57 -34.86 25.12
N ALA A 256 5.84 -34.19 24.21
CA ALA A 256 4.84 -34.84 23.39
C ALA A 256 5.51 -35.84 22.42
N ARG A 257 4.98 -37.05 22.31
CA ARG A 257 5.46 -38.10 21.40
C ARG A 257 4.28 -38.85 20.79
N GLY A 258 4.44 -39.34 19.56
CA GLY A 258 3.45 -40.19 18.91
C GLY A 258 3.45 -40.09 17.40
N ARG A 259 2.88 -41.10 16.73
CA ARG A 259 2.80 -41.20 15.26
C ARG A 259 2.05 -40.03 14.61
N TYR A 260 1.06 -39.48 15.30
CA TYR A 260 0.33 -38.31 14.82
C TYR A 260 1.21 -37.07 14.78
N LEU A 261 2.06 -36.85 15.80
CA LEU A 261 2.96 -35.70 15.85
C LEU A 261 3.99 -35.76 14.73
N THR A 262 4.54 -36.95 14.45
CA THR A 262 5.47 -37.17 13.34
C THR A 262 4.80 -37.01 11.99
N ALA A 263 3.55 -37.47 11.83
CA ALA A 263 2.79 -37.29 10.58
C ALA A 263 2.49 -35.80 10.32
N VAL A 264 2.08 -35.04 11.34
CA VAL A 264 1.85 -33.59 11.23
C VAL A 264 3.15 -32.85 10.91
N ALA A 265 4.28 -33.22 11.52
CA ALA A 265 5.59 -32.64 11.18
C ALA A 265 5.97 -32.91 9.72
N ALA A 266 5.83 -34.16 9.26
CA ALA A 266 6.14 -34.52 7.88
C ALA A 266 5.24 -33.79 6.87
N ALA A 267 3.93 -33.73 7.13
CA ALA A 267 2.99 -32.99 6.30
C ALA A 267 3.29 -31.49 6.30
N GLY A 268 3.53 -30.90 7.48
CA GLY A 268 3.89 -29.48 7.63
C GLY A 268 5.16 -29.13 6.87
N LEU A 269 6.18 -29.99 6.93
CA LEU A 269 7.43 -29.83 6.19
C LEU A 269 7.19 -29.89 4.68
N LEU A 270 6.47 -30.89 4.19
CA LEU A 270 6.13 -31.03 2.78
C LEU A 270 5.35 -29.81 2.27
N VAL A 271 4.36 -29.34 3.02
CA VAL A 271 3.56 -28.15 2.68
C VAL A 271 4.43 -26.91 2.64
N THR A 272 5.28 -26.70 3.64
CA THR A 272 6.18 -25.53 3.73
C THR A 272 7.15 -25.52 2.55
N LEU A 273 7.77 -26.65 2.23
CA LEU A 273 8.72 -26.77 1.11
C LEU A 273 8.03 -26.62 -0.25
N ALA A 274 6.88 -27.26 -0.46
CA ALA A 274 6.14 -27.18 -1.72
C ALA A 274 5.61 -25.77 -1.96
N ALA A 275 4.98 -25.15 -0.96
CA ALA A 275 4.46 -23.79 -1.08
C ALA A 275 5.59 -22.75 -1.16
N GLY A 276 6.69 -22.96 -0.43
CA GLY A 276 7.93 -22.21 -0.59
C GLY A 276 8.45 -22.25 -2.03
N ALA A 277 8.58 -23.44 -2.62
CA ALA A 277 9.04 -23.60 -3.99
C ALA A 277 8.11 -22.95 -5.03
N VAL A 278 6.79 -22.94 -4.79
CA VAL A 278 5.81 -22.26 -5.66
C VAL A 278 6.02 -20.75 -5.65
N GLN A 279 6.35 -20.14 -4.51
CA GLN A 279 6.58 -18.70 -4.42
C GLN A 279 7.81 -18.21 -5.19
N TYR A 280 8.79 -19.09 -5.42
CA TYR A 280 9.99 -18.80 -6.22
C TYR A 280 9.80 -19.00 -7.71
N ARG A 281 8.61 -19.42 -8.16
CA ARG A 281 8.34 -19.53 -9.59
C ARG A 281 8.37 -18.13 -10.21
N PRO A 282 8.97 -17.98 -11.41
CA PRO A 282 8.88 -16.73 -12.13
C PRO A 282 7.42 -16.39 -12.41
N VAL A 283 7.14 -15.09 -12.53
CA VAL A 283 5.84 -14.62 -13.04
C VAL A 283 5.55 -15.34 -14.35
N ASN A 284 4.33 -15.85 -14.50
CA ASN A 284 3.95 -16.60 -15.70
C ASN A 284 4.11 -15.71 -16.96
N ALA A 285 4.33 -16.36 -18.11
CA ALA A 285 4.51 -15.65 -19.37
C ALA A 285 3.27 -14.83 -19.76
N GLU A 286 2.08 -15.29 -19.37
CA GLU A 286 0.81 -14.62 -19.61
C GLU A 286 0.70 -13.29 -18.87
N VAL A 287 0.96 -13.23 -17.56
CA VAL A 287 0.95 -11.96 -16.82
C VAL A 287 2.10 -11.08 -17.26
N THR A 288 3.26 -11.65 -17.62
CA THR A 288 4.36 -10.87 -18.19
C THR A 288 3.92 -10.18 -19.50
N ALA A 289 3.27 -10.92 -20.39
CA ALA A 289 2.70 -10.36 -21.62
C ALA A 289 1.60 -9.34 -21.33
N ALA A 290 0.72 -9.61 -20.36
CA ALA A 290 -0.33 -8.68 -19.94
C ALA A 290 0.24 -7.38 -19.38
N ARG A 291 1.34 -7.44 -18.61
CA ARG A 291 2.07 -6.26 -18.09
C ARG A 291 2.71 -5.45 -19.21
N ILE A 292 3.29 -6.11 -20.21
CA ILE A 292 3.84 -5.43 -21.40
C ILE A 292 2.71 -4.70 -22.12
N VAL A 293 1.59 -5.39 -22.40
CA VAL A 293 0.42 -4.78 -23.06
C VAL A 293 -0.15 -3.63 -22.22
N ALA A 294 -0.30 -3.78 -20.90
CA ALA A 294 -0.78 -2.72 -20.03
C ALA A 294 0.15 -1.50 -20.02
N THR A 295 1.46 -1.72 -20.17
CA THR A 295 2.46 -0.65 -20.18
C THR A 295 2.52 0.07 -21.54
N GLU A 296 2.40 -0.67 -22.64
CA GLU A 296 2.63 -0.15 -24.00
C GLU A 296 1.34 0.18 -24.75
N ARG A 297 0.34 -0.69 -24.64
CA ARG A 297 -0.91 -0.66 -25.42
C ARG A 297 -2.15 -0.92 -24.55
N PRO A 298 -2.39 -0.12 -23.50
CA PRO A 298 -3.46 -0.38 -22.54
C PRO A 298 -4.86 -0.20 -23.12
N ALA A 299 -5.04 0.42 -24.30
CA ALA A 299 -6.36 0.71 -24.83
C ALA A 299 -7.29 -0.51 -24.93
N GLY A 300 -6.74 -1.67 -25.28
CA GLY A 300 -7.49 -2.93 -25.37
C GLY A 300 -7.84 -3.59 -24.03
N GLN A 301 -7.32 -3.08 -22.90
CA GLN A 301 -7.53 -3.61 -21.55
C GLN A 301 -8.38 -2.69 -20.67
N GLN A 302 -8.93 -1.62 -21.25
CA GLN A 302 -9.60 -0.56 -20.52
C GLN A 302 -11.08 -0.48 -20.86
N THR A 303 -11.85 -0.08 -19.86
CA THR A 303 -13.25 0.27 -20.05
C THR A 303 -13.34 1.78 -20.28
N CYS A 304 -13.92 2.18 -21.40
CA CYS A 304 -14.09 3.57 -21.77
C CYS A 304 -15.55 4.03 -21.64
N ARG A 305 -15.76 5.25 -21.14
CA ARG A 305 -17.06 5.94 -21.10
C ARG A 305 -16.90 7.37 -21.60
N THR A 306 -17.76 7.79 -22.51
CA THR A 306 -17.82 9.18 -22.97
C THR A 306 -18.79 9.99 -22.13
N VAL A 307 -18.37 11.18 -21.72
CA VAL A 307 -19.18 12.17 -21.01
C VAL A 307 -18.91 13.53 -21.67
N ASP A 308 -19.93 14.07 -22.35
CA ASP A 308 -19.80 15.26 -23.21
C ASP A 308 -18.64 15.08 -24.24
N PRO A 309 -17.73 16.04 -24.56
CA PRO A 309 -16.74 15.77 -25.60
C PRO A 309 -15.60 14.85 -25.13
N VAL A 310 -15.62 14.37 -23.88
CA VAL A 310 -14.47 13.70 -23.26
C VAL A 310 -14.72 12.20 -23.10
N THR A 311 -13.77 11.40 -23.58
CA THR A 311 -13.78 9.94 -23.38
C THR A 311 -12.84 9.54 -22.26
N TYR A 312 -13.34 8.91 -21.21
CA TYR A 312 -12.56 8.46 -20.06
C TYR A 312 -12.32 6.96 -20.14
N CYS A 313 -11.07 6.53 -20.12
CA CYS A 313 -10.67 5.12 -20.20
C CYS A 313 -9.86 4.74 -18.97
N ALA A 314 -10.34 3.75 -18.21
CA ALA A 314 -9.69 3.26 -17.00
C ALA A 314 -9.60 1.73 -17.01
N PHE A 315 -8.65 1.18 -16.25
CA PHE A 315 -8.69 -0.24 -15.91
C PHE A 315 -9.89 -0.51 -14.98
N GLU A 316 -10.47 -1.71 -15.04
CA GLU A 316 -11.75 -2.05 -14.40
C GLU A 316 -11.83 -1.61 -12.92
N GLY A 317 -10.82 -1.96 -12.13
CA GLY A 317 -10.73 -1.62 -10.70
C GLY A 317 -10.64 -0.13 -10.39
N PHE A 318 -10.35 0.73 -11.38
CA PHE A 318 -10.16 2.17 -11.21
C PHE A 318 -11.27 3.02 -11.86
N THR A 319 -12.27 2.37 -12.47
CA THR A 319 -13.45 3.07 -13.03
C THR A 319 -14.19 4.00 -12.05
N PRO A 320 -14.20 3.78 -10.71
CA PRO A 320 -14.81 4.73 -9.78
C PRO A 320 -14.18 6.13 -9.77
N TRP A 321 -12.95 6.29 -10.26
CA TRP A 321 -12.25 7.58 -10.27
C TRP A 321 -12.67 8.51 -11.41
N VAL A 322 -13.35 7.99 -12.44
CA VAL A 322 -13.75 8.74 -13.62
C VAL A 322 -14.57 9.99 -13.27
N SER A 323 -15.44 9.94 -12.26
CA SER A 323 -16.21 11.12 -11.83
C SER A 323 -15.34 12.20 -11.19
N GLY A 324 -14.29 11.80 -10.48
CA GLY A 324 -13.29 12.73 -9.94
C GLY A 324 -12.52 13.41 -11.06
N TRP A 325 -12.09 12.65 -12.06
CA TRP A 325 -11.43 13.19 -13.25
C TRP A 325 -12.34 14.17 -14.01
N ASP A 326 -13.59 13.78 -14.27
CA ASP A 326 -14.57 14.64 -14.96
C ASP A 326 -14.82 15.97 -14.22
N THR A 327 -14.82 15.95 -12.88
CA THR A 327 -14.95 17.18 -12.07
C THR A 327 -13.83 18.18 -12.37
N VAL A 328 -12.58 17.70 -12.40
CA VAL A 328 -11.40 18.53 -12.72
C VAL A 328 -11.45 18.98 -14.18
N VAL A 329 -11.75 18.08 -15.11
CA VAL A 329 -11.85 18.39 -16.54
C VAL A 329 -12.89 19.48 -16.80
N ARG A 330 -14.12 19.34 -16.30
CA ARG A 330 -15.16 20.36 -16.42
C ARG A 330 -14.76 21.68 -15.78
N GLY A 331 -13.98 21.63 -14.69
CA GLY A 331 -13.34 22.79 -14.08
C GLY A 331 -12.53 23.61 -15.10
N VAL A 332 -11.61 22.96 -15.78
CA VAL A 332 -10.78 23.58 -16.83
C VAL A 332 -11.63 24.04 -18.02
N LEU A 333 -12.48 23.15 -18.56
CA LEU A 333 -13.25 23.43 -19.79
C LEU A 333 -14.20 24.62 -19.64
N ARG A 334 -14.75 24.86 -18.44
CA ARG A 334 -15.64 26.02 -18.17
C ARG A 334 -14.96 27.37 -18.32
N ARG A 335 -13.63 27.42 -18.36
CA ARG A 335 -12.85 28.65 -18.53
C ARG A 335 -12.39 28.88 -19.98
N LEU A 336 -12.74 27.98 -20.90
CA LEU A 336 -12.36 28.05 -22.31
C LEU A 336 -13.46 28.69 -23.17
N PRO A 337 -13.13 29.22 -24.36
CA PRO A 337 -14.13 29.55 -25.36
C PRO A 337 -14.97 28.33 -25.73
N ALA A 338 -16.26 28.52 -26.00
CA ALA A 338 -17.20 27.44 -26.25
C ALA A 338 -16.74 26.49 -27.37
N ALA A 339 -16.14 27.02 -28.44
CA ALA A 339 -15.61 26.21 -29.53
C ALA A 339 -14.47 25.28 -29.07
N GLU A 340 -13.57 25.74 -28.20
CA GLU A 340 -12.48 24.92 -27.67
C GLU A 340 -12.97 23.90 -26.64
N ALA A 341 -13.94 24.30 -25.79
CA ALA A 341 -14.52 23.45 -24.77
C ALA A 341 -15.29 22.23 -25.34
N GLN A 342 -15.75 22.30 -26.60
CA GLN A 342 -16.52 21.24 -27.26
C GLN A 342 -15.66 20.31 -28.14
N ARG A 343 -14.37 20.57 -28.28
CA ARG A 343 -13.49 19.73 -29.09
C ARG A 343 -13.17 18.43 -28.36
N PRO A 344 -13.33 17.27 -29.01
CA PRO A 344 -13.16 15.98 -28.36
C PRO A 344 -11.70 15.70 -27.98
N PHE A 345 -11.52 15.01 -26.87
CA PHE A 345 -10.27 14.41 -26.43
C PHE A 345 -10.56 13.26 -25.45
N ALA A 346 -9.54 12.50 -25.09
CA ALA A 346 -9.66 11.40 -24.14
C ALA A 346 -8.78 11.61 -22.90
N VAL A 347 -9.20 11.01 -21.80
CA VAL A 347 -8.41 10.83 -20.60
C VAL A 347 -8.18 9.34 -20.47
N ARG A 348 -6.92 8.91 -20.50
CA ARG A 348 -6.58 7.48 -20.50
C ARG A 348 -5.66 7.15 -19.34
N GLN A 349 -6.05 6.17 -18.55
CA GLN A 349 -5.22 5.67 -17.48
C GLN A 349 -3.97 5.00 -18.06
N ARG A 350 -2.80 5.20 -17.45
CA ARG A 350 -1.54 4.56 -17.82
C ARG A 350 -0.93 3.91 -16.59
N VAL A 351 -0.19 2.83 -16.82
CA VAL A 351 0.54 2.09 -15.78
C VAL A 351 1.92 1.71 -16.30
N TRP A 352 2.90 1.67 -15.41
CA TRP A 352 4.23 1.14 -15.73
C TRP A 352 4.39 -0.25 -15.11
N ALA A 353 3.67 -1.23 -15.65
CA ALA A 353 3.60 -2.58 -15.09
C ALA A 353 4.79 -3.48 -15.50
N HIS A 354 5.59 -3.07 -16.49
CA HIS A 354 6.76 -3.80 -16.98
C HIS A 354 7.99 -2.88 -17.14
N ASN A 355 9.15 -3.35 -16.69
CA ASN A 355 10.43 -2.62 -16.75
C ASN A 355 10.35 -1.18 -16.21
N TYR A 356 9.65 -0.97 -15.10
CA TYR A 356 9.63 0.33 -14.43
C TYR A 356 11.02 0.64 -13.83
N PRO A 357 11.41 1.92 -13.73
CA PRO A 357 12.66 2.32 -13.11
C PRO A 357 12.63 1.92 -11.64
N THR A 358 13.54 1.07 -11.21
CA THR A 358 13.74 0.77 -9.79
C THR A 358 14.56 1.89 -9.15
N ALA A 359 14.37 2.11 -7.85
CA ALA A 359 15.08 3.13 -7.07
C ALA A 359 16.59 3.15 -7.41
N GLY A 360 17.10 4.33 -7.79
CA GLY A 360 18.49 4.54 -8.20
C GLY A 360 18.72 4.63 -9.71
N ARG A 361 17.73 4.29 -10.55
CA ARG A 361 17.77 4.56 -12.00
C ARG A 361 17.11 5.90 -12.29
N VAL A 362 17.87 6.83 -12.86
CA VAL A 362 17.31 8.05 -13.46
C VAL A 362 16.66 7.63 -14.78
N THR A 363 15.36 7.89 -14.93
CA THR A 363 14.70 7.74 -16.24
C THR A 363 15.30 8.77 -17.18
N GLU A 364 15.95 8.32 -18.25
CA GLU A 364 16.52 9.25 -19.22
C GLU A 364 15.40 9.93 -20.00
N LEU A 365 15.61 11.19 -20.40
CA LEU A 365 14.64 11.96 -21.18
C LEU A 365 14.26 11.24 -22.50
N GLU A 366 15.20 10.49 -23.08
CA GLU A 366 14.96 9.67 -24.26
C GLU A 366 13.98 8.52 -23.98
N ASP A 367 14.08 7.86 -22.83
CA ASP A 367 13.15 6.80 -22.41
C ASP A 367 11.73 7.35 -22.24
N VAL A 368 11.60 8.53 -21.61
CA VAL A 368 10.30 9.21 -21.44
C VAL A 368 9.69 9.55 -22.80
N ARG A 369 10.49 10.08 -23.73
CA ARG A 369 10.03 10.41 -25.09
C ARG A 369 9.62 9.18 -25.89
N ALA A 370 10.42 8.12 -25.84
CA ALA A 370 10.11 6.87 -26.50
C ALA A 370 8.80 6.27 -25.97
N ARG A 371 8.59 6.32 -24.66
CA ARG A 371 7.33 5.86 -24.04
C ARG A 371 6.13 6.70 -24.47
N ALA A 372 6.26 8.02 -24.44
CA ALA A 372 5.20 8.93 -24.87
C ALA A 372 4.80 8.66 -26.33
N GLU A 373 5.77 8.37 -27.20
CA GLU A 373 5.51 8.02 -28.60
C GLU A 373 4.75 6.70 -28.75
N ILE A 374 5.12 5.66 -28.00
CA ILE A 374 4.39 4.38 -27.98
C ILE A 374 2.93 4.61 -27.57
N TRP A 375 2.69 5.42 -26.53
CA TRP A 375 1.32 5.75 -26.09
C TRP A 375 0.53 6.54 -27.12
N ARG A 376 1.15 7.49 -27.82
CA ARG A 376 0.50 8.22 -28.92
C ARG A 376 0.08 7.28 -30.05
N GLN A 377 0.89 6.29 -30.38
CA GLN A 377 0.56 5.29 -31.40
C GLN A 377 -0.62 4.40 -30.97
N ASP A 378 -0.64 3.94 -29.72
CA ASP A 378 -1.77 3.21 -29.13
C ASP A 378 -3.06 4.05 -29.14
N ASP A 379 -2.97 5.32 -28.76
CA ASP A 379 -4.09 6.25 -28.76
C ASP A 379 -4.64 6.53 -30.15
N GLN A 380 -3.76 6.68 -31.15
CA GLN A 380 -4.17 6.80 -32.55
C GLN A 380 -4.88 5.54 -33.04
N ALA A 381 -4.33 4.36 -32.75
CA ALA A 381 -4.94 3.08 -33.11
C ALA A 381 -6.31 2.87 -32.43
N ALA A 382 -6.48 3.39 -31.22
CA ALA A 382 -7.73 3.35 -30.46
C ALA A 382 -8.76 4.44 -30.89
N GLY A 383 -8.41 5.30 -31.85
CA GLY A 383 -9.29 6.38 -32.31
C GLY A 383 -9.38 7.58 -31.36
N THR A 384 -8.43 7.73 -30.42
CA THR A 384 -8.36 8.81 -29.43
C THR A 384 -7.02 9.57 -29.49
N PRO A 385 -6.61 10.17 -30.62
CA PRO A 385 -5.27 10.74 -30.79
C PRO A 385 -4.94 11.92 -29.85
N ALA A 386 -5.96 12.65 -29.40
CA ALA A 386 -5.85 13.70 -28.38
C ALA A 386 -6.12 13.06 -27.01
N THR A 387 -5.09 12.54 -26.34
CA THR A 387 -5.23 11.85 -25.06
C THR A 387 -4.35 12.48 -23.98
N VAL A 388 -4.95 12.67 -22.81
CA VAL A 388 -4.27 13.07 -21.57
C VAL A 388 -4.09 11.85 -20.68
N PRO A 389 -2.84 11.54 -20.27
CA PRO A 389 -2.59 10.41 -19.39
C PRO A 389 -2.99 10.71 -17.94
N VAL A 390 -3.47 9.69 -17.23
CA VAL A 390 -3.73 9.72 -15.77
C VAL A 390 -3.21 8.44 -15.11
N GLY A 391 -2.82 8.48 -13.84
CA GLY A 391 -2.18 7.35 -13.16
C GLY A 391 -3.12 6.42 -12.40
N THR A 392 -2.50 5.61 -11.53
CA THR A 392 -3.18 4.71 -10.59
C THR A 392 -3.12 5.21 -9.15
N THR A 393 -2.91 6.51 -8.98
CA THR A 393 -3.06 7.26 -7.74
C THR A 393 -3.98 8.45 -8.00
N TRP A 394 -4.88 8.74 -7.06
CA TRP A 394 -5.85 9.82 -7.23
C TRP A 394 -6.37 10.35 -5.88
N GLY A 395 -6.92 11.56 -5.91
CA GLY A 395 -7.68 12.18 -4.81
C GLY A 395 -6.87 13.17 -3.97
N ASP A 396 -5.54 13.09 -3.99
CA ASP A 396 -4.69 14.04 -3.28
C ASP A 396 -4.48 15.35 -4.07
N LEU A 397 -3.99 16.40 -3.37
CA LEU A 397 -3.82 17.72 -3.97
C LEU A 397 -2.81 17.72 -5.13
N ARG A 398 -1.78 16.88 -5.05
CA ARG A 398 -0.72 16.79 -6.06
C ARG A 398 -1.20 16.08 -7.31
N SER A 399 -1.90 14.95 -7.18
CA SER A 399 -2.47 14.24 -8.34
C SER A 399 -3.56 15.06 -9.04
N GLU A 400 -4.41 15.78 -8.29
CA GLU A 400 -5.43 16.65 -8.88
C GLU A 400 -4.84 17.84 -9.63
N VAL A 401 -3.87 18.57 -9.05
CA VAL A 401 -3.26 19.73 -9.73
C VAL A 401 -2.40 19.30 -10.92
N GLY A 402 -1.65 18.20 -10.80
CA GLY A 402 -0.87 17.62 -11.90
C GLY A 402 -1.78 17.28 -13.08
N PHE A 403 -2.87 16.57 -12.82
CA PHE A 403 -3.87 16.24 -13.84
C PHE A 403 -4.52 17.49 -14.45
N ALA A 404 -4.91 18.48 -13.64
CA ALA A 404 -5.48 19.73 -14.15
C ALA A 404 -4.53 20.48 -15.10
N GLY A 405 -3.23 20.50 -14.77
CA GLY A 405 -2.19 21.07 -15.64
C GLY A 405 -2.02 20.33 -16.95
N LEU A 406 -2.07 18.99 -16.94
CA LEU A 406 -2.02 18.18 -18.17
C LEU A 406 -3.25 18.40 -19.06
N ILE A 407 -4.45 18.53 -18.46
CA ILE A 407 -5.66 18.89 -19.20
C ILE A 407 -5.52 20.29 -19.82
N ALA A 408 -5.06 21.27 -19.04
CA ALA A 408 -4.84 22.64 -19.52
C ALA A 408 -3.81 22.70 -20.66
N TYR A 409 -2.73 21.93 -20.54
CA TYR A 409 -1.72 21.78 -21.59
C TYR A 409 -2.32 21.20 -22.88
N GLU A 410 -3.10 20.12 -22.79
CA GLU A 410 -3.70 19.48 -23.97
C GLU A 410 -4.69 20.41 -24.67
N VAL A 411 -5.59 21.07 -23.94
CA VAL A 411 -6.58 21.96 -24.58
C VAL A 411 -5.94 23.16 -25.29
N LEU A 412 -4.76 23.59 -24.82
CA LEU A 412 -4.00 24.71 -25.41
C LEU A 412 -3.11 24.28 -26.59
N THR A 413 -2.50 23.10 -26.52
CA THR A 413 -1.45 22.69 -27.47
C THR A 413 -1.91 21.63 -28.48
N ARG A 414 -2.86 20.77 -28.09
CA ARG A 414 -3.27 19.58 -28.85
C ARG A 414 -2.11 18.63 -29.16
N ALA A 415 -1.09 18.62 -28.30
CA ALA A 415 0.10 17.80 -28.48
C ALA A 415 -0.08 16.34 -28.02
N GLY A 416 -1.20 16.02 -27.35
CA GLY A 416 -1.43 14.73 -26.72
C GLY A 416 -0.52 14.52 -25.51
N VAL A 417 0.09 13.34 -25.42
CA VAL A 417 1.00 12.98 -24.32
C VAL A 417 2.23 13.90 -24.31
N ALA A 418 2.38 14.68 -23.24
CA ALA A 418 3.53 15.54 -23.02
C ALA A 418 4.77 14.71 -22.66
N ALA A 419 5.75 14.65 -23.57
CA ALA A 419 6.96 13.83 -23.42
C ALA A 419 8.00 14.37 -22.41
N SER A 420 7.62 15.32 -21.54
CA SER A 420 8.44 16.18 -20.67
C SER A 420 9.08 17.40 -21.36
N GLY A 421 9.15 18.52 -20.63
CA GLY A 421 9.70 19.80 -21.09
C GLY A 421 9.17 20.99 -20.28
N SER A 422 9.84 22.14 -20.39
CA SER A 422 9.34 23.39 -19.82
C SER A 422 8.50 24.15 -20.84
N MET A 423 7.29 24.54 -20.46
CA MET A 423 6.47 25.48 -21.22
C MET A 423 6.75 26.90 -20.72
N CYS A 424 6.90 27.84 -21.64
CA CYS A 424 7.21 29.24 -21.33
C CYS A 424 6.24 30.20 -22.04
N GLY A 425 6.32 31.48 -21.70
CA GLY A 425 5.49 32.51 -22.33
C GLY A 425 4.05 32.48 -21.86
N SER A 426 3.17 33.07 -22.67
CA SER A 426 1.74 33.19 -22.37
C SER A 426 1.05 31.85 -22.13
N ARG A 427 1.37 30.83 -22.93
CA ARG A 427 0.78 29.48 -22.78
C ARG A 427 1.08 28.87 -21.40
N ALA A 428 2.27 29.07 -20.86
CA ALA A 428 2.63 28.53 -19.55
C ALA A 428 1.82 29.19 -18.42
N VAL A 429 1.64 30.52 -18.51
CA VAL A 429 0.78 31.27 -17.58
C VAL A 429 -0.66 30.77 -17.67
N LEU A 430 -1.17 30.53 -18.89
CA LEU A 430 -2.51 29.98 -19.09
C LEU A 430 -2.66 28.57 -18.51
N VAL A 431 -1.68 27.67 -18.71
CA VAL A 431 -1.69 26.31 -18.12
C VAL A 431 -1.83 26.40 -16.60
N ALA A 432 -0.97 27.18 -15.96
CA ALA A 432 -0.98 27.32 -14.50
C ALA A 432 -2.27 27.96 -13.98
N TRP A 433 -2.77 29.01 -14.65
CA TRP A 433 -4.02 29.67 -14.25
C TRP A 433 -5.24 28.74 -14.44
N LEU A 434 -5.35 28.04 -15.58
CA LEU A 434 -6.44 27.09 -15.83
C LEU A 434 -6.41 25.93 -14.83
N ALA A 435 -5.23 25.38 -14.54
CA ALA A 435 -5.06 24.34 -13.53
C ALA A 435 -5.53 24.80 -12.15
N GLY A 436 -5.11 26.00 -11.72
CA GLY A 436 -5.54 26.61 -10.46
C GLY A 436 -7.03 26.96 -10.40
N GLN A 437 -7.70 27.14 -11.54
CA GLN A 437 -9.13 27.45 -11.59
C GLN A 437 -10.05 26.22 -11.70
N ALA A 438 -9.49 25.03 -11.89
CA ALA A 438 -10.30 23.84 -12.14
C ALA A 438 -11.20 23.47 -10.96
N THR A 439 -10.65 23.40 -9.74
CA THR A 439 -11.39 23.18 -8.49
C THR A 439 -10.72 23.93 -7.34
N PRO A 440 -11.40 24.12 -6.20
CA PRO A 440 -10.74 24.64 -4.99
C PRO A 440 -9.54 23.79 -4.53
N ARG A 441 -9.57 22.48 -4.80
CA ARG A 441 -8.48 21.55 -4.47
C ARG A 441 -7.28 21.75 -5.39
N THR A 442 -7.49 21.93 -6.69
CA THR A 442 -6.37 22.22 -7.62
C THR A 442 -5.73 23.57 -7.32
N ALA A 443 -6.50 24.57 -6.88
CA ALA A 443 -5.95 25.85 -6.40
C ALA A 443 -5.04 25.68 -5.17
N ALA A 444 -5.46 24.85 -4.20
CA ALA A 444 -4.65 24.54 -3.02
C ALA A 444 -3.39 23.73 -3.39
N GLY A 445 -3.56 22.69 -4.22
CA GLY A 445 -2.45 21.87 -4.71
C GLY A 445 -1.44 22.66 -5.52
N LEU A 446 -1.86 23.68 -6.27
CA LEU A 446 -0.95 24.56 -7.01
C LEU A 446 -0.04 25.37 -6.08
N ARG A 447 -0.59 25.91 -4.98
CA ARG A 447 0.21 26.63 -3.98
C ARG A 447 1.17 25.71 -3.24
N GLU A 448 0.74 24.48 -2.94
CA GLU A 448 1.60 23.47 -2.32
C GLU A 448 2.73 23.04 -3.25
N ALA A 449 2.42 22.81 -4.53
CA ALA A 449 3.40 22.48 -5.54
C ALA A 449 4.43 23.61 -5.68
N ASP A 450 4.01 24.87 -5.76
CA ASP A 450 4.90 26.03 -5.82
C ASP A 450 5.82 26.13 -4.60
N ALA A 451 5.26 26.01 -3.38
CA ALA A 451 6.02 26.08 -2.14
C ALA A 451 7.08 24.97 -1.98
N THR A 452 6.94 23.86 -2.71
CA THR A 452 7.85 22.72 -2.67
C THR A 452 8.68 22.55 -3.95
N SER A 453 8.48 23.44 -4.92
CA SER A 453 9.17 23.42 -6.21
C SER A 453 10.50 24.18 -6.16
N TRP A 454 11.39 23.85 -7.10
CA TRP A 454 12.63 24.58 -7.31
C TRP A 454 12.79 24.89 -8.80
N GLY A 455 12.71 26.18 -9.17
CA GLY A 455 12.86 26.64 -10.55
C GLY A 455 11.60 26.54 -11.41
N GLY A 456 10.47 26.12 -10.84
CA GLY A 456 9.17 26.04 -11.50
C GLY A 456 8.30 24.89 -11.02
N VAL A 457 7.00 25.00 -11.26
CA VAL A 457 6.02 23.96 -10.92
C VAL A 457 5.94 22.91 -12.02
N SER A 458 6.04 21.64 -11.65
CA SER A 458 5.89 20.50 -12.56
C SER A 458 4.49 19.90 -12.50
N PHE A 459 3.74 20.00 -13.59
CA PHE A 459 2.47 19.29 -13.79
C PHE A 459 2.78 17.91 -14.35
N THR A 460 2.93 16.96 -13.45
CA THR A 460 3.26 15.55 -13.75
C THR A 460 2.26 14.63 -13.09
N GLU A 461 2.16 13.43 -13.65
CA GLU A 461 1.49 12.33 -12.98
C GLU A 461 2.52 11.63 -12.07
N THR A 462 2.10 11.21 -10.87
CA THR A 462 3.03 10.66 -9.86
C THR A 462 3.53 9.25 -10.18
N SER A 463 2.85 8.54 -11.06
CA SER A 463 3.16 7.16 -11.45
C SER A 463 4.10 7.10 -12.65
N PHE A 464 4.33 8.19 -13.39
CA PHE A 464 5.25 8.17 -14.54
C PHE A 464 5.77 9.56 -14.91
N ASP A 465 6.99 9.60 -15.45
CA ASP A 465 7.77 10.83 -15.66
C ASP A 465 7.31 11.70 -16.86
N THR A 466 6.06 11.57 -17.31
CA THR A 466 5.50 12.43 -18.37
C THR A 466 4.82 13.65 -17.77
N GLY A 467 5.08 14.84 -18.32
CA GLY A 467 4.37 16.04 -17.93
C GLY A 467 4.92 17.31 -18.53
N VAL A 468 4.59 18.44 -17.92
CA VAL A 468 5.05 19.76 -18.35
C VAL A 468 5.42 20.59 -17.12
N SER A 469 6.56 21.27 -17.16
CA SER A 469 6.95 22.23 -16.12
C SER A 469 6.68 23.66 -16.57
N VAL A 470 6.28 24.51 -15.62
CA VAL A 470 6.10 25.95 -15.82
C VAL A 470 7.11 26.67 -14.92
N PRO A 471 8.07 27.43 -15.47
CA PRO A 471 9.08 28.12 -14.68
C PRO A 471 8.49 29.14 -13.69
N ASP A 472 9.25 29.45 -12.63
CA ASP A 472 8.84 30.36 -11.55
C ASP A 472 8.38 31.74 -12.06
N ARG A 473 8.98 32.20 -13.16
CA ARG A 473 8.64 33.48 -13.79
C ARG A 473 7.20 33.49 -14.28
N GLU A 474 6.79 32.47 -15.03
CA GLU A 474 5.42 32.33 -15.53
C GLU A 474 4.45 31.97 -14.40
N MET A 475 4.89 31.15 -13.42
CA MET A 475 4.11 30.85 -12.22
C MET A 475 3.76 32.10 -11.41
N SER A 476 4.71 33.02 -11.23
CA SER A 476 4.49 34.28 -10.51
C SER A 476 3.36 35.11 -11.14
N VAL A 477 3.31 35.17 -12.48
CA VAL A 477 2.24 35.85 -13.21
C VAL A 477 0.92 35.10 -13.04
N ALA A 478 0.93 33.77 -13.12
CA ALA A 478 -0.27 32.96 -12.92
C ALA A 478 -0.88 33.16 -11.51
N PHE A 479 -0.05 33.22 -10.46
CA PHE A 479 -0.52 33.51 -9.10
C PHE A 479 -1.10 34.92 -8.98
N ALA A 480 -0.46 35.94 -9.57
CA ALA A 480 -1.02 37.29 -9.60
C ALA A 480 -2.40 37.36 -10.31
N LEU A 481 -2.63 36.49 -11.30
CA LEU A 481 -3.95 36.34 -11.93
C LEU A 481 -4.95 35.58 -11.06
N LEU A 482 -4.51 34.57 -10.31
CA LEU A 482 -5.34 33.77 -9.39
C LEU A 482 -5.80 34.56 -8.16
N GLU A 483 -5.08 35.61 -7.78
CA GLU A 483 -5.47 36.54 -6.70
C GLU A 483 -6.64 37.47 -7.08
N ARG A 484 -6.99 37.54 -8.37
CA ARG A 484 -8.06 38.42 -8.87
C ARG A 484 -9.35 37.65 -9.16
N PRO A 485 -10.52 38.32 -9.20
CA PRO A 485 -11.79 37.65 -9.43
C PRO A 485 -11.77 36.83 -10.73
N ALA A 486 -12.00 35.52 -10.61
CA ALA A 486 -11.84 34.57 -11.70
C ALA A 486 -12.67 34.92 -12.95
N ASP A 487 -13.85 35.49 -12.76
CA ASP A 487 -14.75 35.85 -13.87
C ASP A 487 -14.26 37.08 -14.64
N GLN A 488 -13.58 38.02 -13.97
CA GLN A 488 -12.98 39.18 -14.65
C GLN A 488 -11.79 38.73 -15.51
N ILE A 489 -10.91 37.90 -14.95
CA ILE A 489 -9.77 37.33 -15.69
C ILE A 489 -10.26 36.44 -16.82
N GLY A 490 -11.24 35.57 -16.56
CA GLY A 490 -11.86 34.71 -17.57
C GLY A 490 -12.46 35.51 -18.72
N ALA A 491 -13.23 36.56 -18.45
CA ALA A 491 -13.82 37.37 -19.51
C ALA A 491 -12.77 38.07 -20.38
N GLN A 492 -11.67 38.56 -19.79
CA GLN A 492 -10.57 39.17 -20.54
C GLN A 492 -9.78 38.12 -21.34
N LEU A 493 -9.51 36.97 -20.74
CA LEU A 493 -8.86 35.83 -21.38
C LEU A 493 -9.65 35.35 -22.62
N LEU A 494 -10.97 35.27 -22.51
CA LEU A 494 -11.83 34.88 -23.64
C LEU A 494 -11.76 35.90 -24.80
N ARG A 495 -11.65 37.20 -24.50
CA ARG A 495 -11.49 38.25 -25.53
C ARG A 495 -10.14 38.17 -26.24
N SER A 496 -9.08 37.87 -25.50
CA SER A 496 -7.70 37.80 -26.02
C SER A 496 -7.24 36.38 -26.34
N TRP A 497 -8.15 35.41 -26.42
CA TRP A 497 -7.80 33.99 -26.54
C TRP A 497 -6.86 33.67 -27.71
N PRO A 498 -7.10 34.15 -28.95
CA PRO A 498 -6.18 33.86 -30.07
C PRO A 498 -4.78 34.41 -29.86
N GLU A 499 -4.65 35.56 -29.22
CA GLU A 499 -3.36 36.22 -28.93
C GLU A 499 -2.61 35.49 -27.82
N LEU A 500 -3.31 35.16 -26.72
CA LEU A 500 -2.72 34.50 -25.55
C LEU A 500 -2.32 33.04 -25.84
N THR A 501 -2.98 32.38 -26.79
CA THR A 501 -2.69 31.00 -27.20
C THR A 501 -1.76 30.88 -28.41
N ALA A 502 -1.38 31.98 -29.06
CA ALA A 502 -0.43 31.94 -30.16
C ALA A 502 0.96 31.46 -29.68
N ALA A 503 1.62 30.67 -30.52
CA ALA A 503 2.98 30.22 -30.25
C ALA A 503 3.93 31.42 -30.25
N GLY A 504 4.80 31.49 -29.24
CA GLY A 504 5.79 32.58 -29.10
C GLY A 504 5.27 33.87 -28.43
N THR A 505 4.00 33.95 -28.02
CA THR A 505 3.51 35.11 -27.25
C THR A 505 4.26 35.21 -25.91
N PRO A 506 4.98 36.32 -25.65
CA PRO A 506 5.82 36.44 -24.45
C PRO A 506 4.98 36.67 -23.19
N THR A 507 5.54 36.33 -22.03
CA THR A 507 4.89 36.48 -20.71
C THR A 507 4.55 37.95 -20.41
N GLU A 508 5.38 38.87 -20.87
CA GLU A 508 5.21 40.32 -20.84
C GLU A 508 3.86 40.75 -21.40
N ARG A 509 3.43 40.09 -22.49
CA ARG A 509 2.17 40.41 -23.13
C ARG A 509 0.97 40.08 -22.25
N VAL A 510 1.07 39.00 -21.46
CA VAL A 510 0.08 38.69 -20.42
C VAL A 510 0.10 39.77 -19.34
N GLY A 511 1.29 40.17 -18.89
CA GLY A 511 1.46 41.28 -17.95
C GLY A 511 0.76 42.56 -18.39
N GLU A 512 0.94 42.97 -19.64
CA GLU A 512 0.30 44.15 -20.23
C GLU A 512 -1.23 44.00 -20.33
N LEU A 513 -1.72 42.89 -20.88
CA LEU A 513 -3.15 42.66 -21.10
C LEU A 513 -3.96 42.62 -19.80
N PHE A 514 -3.32 42.15 -18.73
CA PHE A 514 -3.95 41.97 -17.43
C PHE A 514 -3.49 43.02 -16.40
N GLY A 515 -2.52 43.87 -16.70
CA GLY A 515 -1.98 44.83 -15.73
C GLY A 515 -1.40 44.15 -14.49
N VAL A 516 -0.59 43.10 -14.69
CA VAL A 516 0.12 42.39 -13.62
C VAL A 516 1.63 42.49 -13.83
N PRO A 517 2.44 42.61 -12.76
CA PRO A 517 3.88 42.69 -12.87
C PRO A 517 4.46 41.36 -13.40
N VAL A 518 5.46 41.46 -14.27
CA VAL A 518 6.18 40.31 -14.80
C VAL A 518 7.62 40.35 -14.28
N PRO A 519 8.12 39.28 -13.62
CA PRO A 519 9.50 39.23 -13.18
C PRO A 519 10.49 39.36 -14.35
N PRO A 520 11.68 39.95 -14.11
CA PRO A 520 12.71 40.06 -15.14
C PRO A 520 13.15 38.67 -15.61
N GLN A 521 13.54 38.57 -16.88
CA GLN A 521 14.07 37.33 -17.41
C GLN A 521 15.47 37.06 -16.85
N LEU A 522 15.72 35.84 -16.39
CA LEU A 522 17.04 35.42 -15.90
C LEU A 522 18.11 35.47 -17.01
N PRO A 523 19.40 35.53 -16.66
CA PRO A 523 20.50 35.37 -17.62
C PRO A 523 20.41 34.03 -18.38
N GLU A 524 20.91 33.99 -19.62
CA GLU A 524 20.72 32.84 -20.53
C GLU A 524 21.17 31.49 -19.95
N GLY A 525 22.27 31.45 -19.19
CA GLY A 525 22.78 30.24 -18.54
C GLY A 525 21.95 29.74 -17.34
N GLU A 526 20.98 30.53 -16.87
CA GLU A 526 20.10 30.22 -15.74
C GLU A 526 18.64 30.00 -16.19
N ARG A 527 18.36 30.07 -17.50
CA ARG A 527 17.01 29.87 -18.05
C ARG A 527 16.70 28.39 -18.20
N SER A 528 15.47 28.01 -17.84
CA SER A 528 14.91 26.73 -18.24
C SER A 528 14.82 26.64 -19.77
N VAL A 529 15.24 25.52 -20.34
CA VAL A 529 15.11 25.27 -21.79
C VAL A 529 13.63 25.07 -22.12
N CYS A 530 13.05 26.04 -22.82
CA CYS A 530 11.64 26.03 -23.20
C CYS A 530 11.41 25.16 -24.44
N THR A 531 10.38 24.33 -24.42
CA THR A 531 9.82 23.68 -25.60
C THR A 531 8.79 24.59 -26.25
N ALA A 532 8.85 24.77 -27.57
CA ALA A 532 7.98 25.64 -28.35
C ALA A 532 6.52 25.15 -28.43
#